data_AF-F9RCH0-F1
#
_entry.id   AF-F9RCH0-F1
#
_cell.length_a   1.000
_cell.length_b   1.000
_cell.length_c   1.000
_cell.angle_alpha   90.00
_cell.angle_beta   90.00
_cell.angle_gamma   90.00
#
_symmetry.space_group_name_H-M   'P 1'
#
loop_
_entity.id
_entity.type
_entity.pdbx_description
1 polymer ?
#
loop_
_entity_poly.entity_id
_entity_poly.type
_entity_poly.pdbx_seq_one_letter_code
_entity_poly.pdbx_strand_id
1 'polypeptide(L)'
;MHQNRLVTENIAKLRQDVKAATTQDHLLAVIKDVEQHVGPLDYKDPIMHGLKWFLIAANVLGFLFIFLRLGYEWADFVAIYLIDWSSVWLPIVSLALLFNYGYEKGWYPIALKFNLPLLAGVMASVVFFFPVWNEGYWAFMYGFGYVLSMGDIDERQFSFMLWLTITSCAVWFWLDSRANWRKHLSERIFYLDALFDNQLKEIDEDPAVSLAYLQDQFKEFHLGNGARDLLSFCEGEHQWQDQGKEQNLHYYLFNFEFTEKKTKMVSDGKGGYKSKNEDVIHNRYGIILDFPYQSELSIDGYKKGKYEGEEYETESNAFNKLFDTKSIDPISAALFLKPAVIASIMQFEKKCISPTIEVNRHGRICISSSSKLIVEKPKQSLLNPATFYKEIAKNTELVRVKRILGFATDLVRYNDNNFKSDS
;
A
#
# COMPACT_ATOMS: atom_id res chain seq x y z
N MET A 1 21.36 -3.75 -23.76
CA MET A 1 20.18 -2.87 -23.88
C MET A 1 19.01 -3.60 -24.53
N HIS A 2 19.14 -4.23 -25.71
CA HIS A 2 18.12 -5.21 -26.19
C HIS A 2 17.82 -6.28 -25.12
N GLN A 3 18.88 -6.72 -24.41
CA GLN A 3 18.76 -7.55 -23.20
C GLN A 3 17.79 -6.99 -22.13
N ASN A 4 17.84 -5.70 -21.78
CA ASN A 4 17.01 -5.15 -20.69
C ASN A 4 15.54 -5.05 -21.11
N ARG A 5 15.28 -4.74 -22.39
CA ARG A 5 13.93 -4.81 -22.94
C ARG A 5 13.36 -6.22 -22.87
N LEU A 6 14.14 -7.23 -23.29
CA LEU A 6 13.75 -8.64 -23.15
C LEU A 6 13.52 -9.03 -21.68
N VAL A 7 14.36 -8.57 -20.75
CA VAL A 7 14.17 -8.79 -19.31
C VAL A 7 12.85 -8.18 -18.83
N THR A 8 12.54 -6.94 -19.24
CA THR A 8 11.27 -6.28 -18.89
C THR A 8 10.06 -7.03 -19.45
N GLU A 9 10.11 -7.47 -20.71
CA GLU A 9 9.05 -8.26 -21.34
C GLU A 9 8.86 -9.61 -20.62
N ASN A 10 9.96 -10.33 -20.31
CA ASN A 10 9.93 -11.59 -19.57
C ASN A 10 9.34 -11.42 -18.15
N ILE A 11 9.79 -10.40 -17.40
CA ILE A 11 9.28 -10.13 -16.04
C ILE A 11 7.81 -9.69 -16.09
N ALA A 12 7.41 -8.92 -17.10
CA ALA A 12 6.02 -8.53 -17.28
C ALA A 12 5.12 -9.75 -17.52
N LYS A 13 5.58 -10.70 -18.34
CA LYS A 13 4.90 -11.97 -18.55
C LYS A 13 4.78 -12.77 -17.25
N LEU A 14 5.87 -12.94 -16.51
CA LEU A 14 5.84 -13.64 -15.20
C LEU A 14 4.87 -12.99 -14.21
N ARG A 15 4.81 -11.65 -14.16
CA ARG A 15 3.84 -10.93 -13.32
C ARG A 15 2.40 -11.18 -13.74
N GLN A 16 2.15 -11.25 -15.05
CA GLN A 16 0.84 -11.57 -15.60
C GLN A 16 0.45 -13.01 -15.27
N ASP A 17 1.37 -13.97 -15.41
CA ASP A 17 1.13 -15.37 -15.10
C ASP A 17 0.82 -15.57 -13.61
N VAL A 18 1.52 -14.86 -12.71
CA VAL A 18 1.19 -14.84 -11.27
C VAL A 18 -0.17 -14.20 -11.02
N LYS A 19 -0.50 -13.08 -11.68
CA LYS A 19 -1.82 -12.43 -11.50
C LYS A 19 -2.97 -13.31 -12.00
N ALA A 20 -2.74 -14.09 -13.06
CA ALA A 20 -3.72 -15.01 -13.63
C ALA A 20 -3.79 -16.36 -12.90
N ALA A 21 -2.93 -16.60 -11.91
CA ALA A 21 -2.93 -17.85 -11.16
C ALA A 21 -4.23 -17.98 -10.35
N THR A 22 -4.82 -19.17 -10.40
CA THR A 22 -6.04 -19.53 -9.65
C THR A 22 -5.80 -20.66 -8.66
N THR A 23 -4.61 -21.26 -8.67
CA THR A 23 -4.23 -22.42 -7.85
C THR A 23 -2.75 -22.35 -7.48
N GLN A 24 -2.37 -23.08 -6.42
CA GLN A 24 -0.98 -23.26 -6.00
C GLN A 24 -0.13 -23.91 -7.10
N ASP A 25 -0.68 -24.87 -7.86
CA ASP A 25 0.03 -25.53 -8.96
C ASP A 25 0.45 -24.54 -10.06
N HIS A 26 -0.38 -23.54 -10.36
CA HIS A 26 -0.02 -22.48 -11.30
C HIS A 26 1.16 -21.64 -10.77
N LEU A 27 1.16 -21.33 -9.47
CA LEU A 27 2.27 -20.60 -8.84
C LEU A 27 3.57 -21.42 -8.85
N LEU A 28 3.50 -22.71 -8.54
CA LEU A 28 4.63 -23.64 -8.59
C LEU A 28 5.20 -23.75 -10.02
N ALA A 29 4.33 -23.79 -11.03
CA ALA A 29 4.73 -23.76 -12.44
C ALA A 29 5.50 -22.48 -12.78
N VAL A 30 5.03 -21.30 -12.34
CA VAL A 30 5.74 -20.04 -12.55
C VAL A 30 7.12 -20.03 -11.88
N ILE A 31 7.24 -20.57 -10.65
CA ILE A 31 8.55 -20.66 -9.97
C ILE A 31 9.51 -21.55 -10.77
N LYS A 32 9.01 -22.67 -11.30
CA LYS A 32 9.80 -23.58 -12.14
C LYS A 32 10.19 -22.94 -13.47
N ASP A 33 9.31 -22.15 -14.07
CA ASP A 33 9.60 -21.37 -15.26
C ASP A 33 10.72 -20.37 -15.00
N VAL A 34 10.73 -19.71 -13.82
CA VAL A 34 11.84 -18.84 -13.42
C VAL A 34 13.16 -19.61 -13.25
N GLU A 35 13.11 -20.81 -12.67
CA GLU A 35 14.29 -21.68 -12.50
C GLU A 35 14.88 -22.13 -13.84
N GLN A 36 14.01 -22.47 -14.80
CA GLN A 36 14.37 -23.04 -16.10
C GLN A 36 14.40 -21.99 -17.23
N HIS A 37 14.24 -20.71 -16.91
CA HIS A 37 14.01 -19.66 -17.90
C HIS A 37 15.16 -19.55 -18.90
N VAL A 38 14.85 -19.76 -20.18
CA VAL A 38 15.82 -19.62 -21.27
C VAL A 38 15.89 -18.15 -21.67
N GLY A 39 16.69 -17.36 -20.95
CA GLY A 39 16.91 -15.96 -21.29
C GLY A 39 17.37 -15.09 -20.11
N PRO A 40 17.63 -13.80 -20.37
CA PRO A 40 18.05 -12.89 -19.33
C PRO A 40 16.86 -12.53 -18.43
N LEU A 41 17.08 -12.64 -17.11
CA LEU A 41 16.17 -12.16 -16.05
C LEU A 41 16.81 -11.08 -15.16
N ASP A 42 18.10 -10.80 -15.41
CA ASP A 42 18.85 -9.79 -14.68
C ASP A 42 19.09 -8.56 -15.55
N TYR A 43 18.70 -7.42 -15.00
CA TYR A 43 18.96 -6.12 -15.57
C TYR A 43 20.47 -5.80 -15.54
N LYS A 44 21.01 -5.34 -16.67
CA LYS A 44 22.40 -4.86 -16.78
C LYS A 44 22.40 -3.38 -17.12
N ASP A 45 22.62 -2.55 -16.10
CA ASP A 45 22.38 -1.10 -16.15
C ASP A 45 23.58 -0.23 -15.72
N PRO A 46 24.80 -0.47 -16.26
CA PRO A 46 25.99 0.26 -15.81
C PRO A 46 25.91 1.77 -16.08
N ILE A 47 25.41 2.18 -17.26
CA ILE A 47 25.26 3.59 -17.62
C ILE A 47 24.21 4.26 -16.73
N MET A 48 23.12 3.55 -16.47
CA MET A 48 22.03 4.06 -15.63
C MET A 48 22.45 4.24 -14.17
N HIS A 49 23.25 3.33 -13.63
CA HIS A 49 23.88 3.52 -12.32
C HIS A 49 24.86 4.68 -12.32
N GLY A 50 25.63 4.87 -13.40
CA GLY A 50 26.48 6.05 -13.58
C GLY A 50 25.70 7.35 -13.54
N LEU A 51 24.60 7.45 -14.31
CA LEU A 51 23.71 8.62 -14.32
C LEU A 51 23.06 8.86 -12.94
N LYS A 52 22.64 7.80 -12.25
CA LYS A 52 22.09 7.88 -10.89
C LYS A 52 23.09 8.53 -9.93
N TRP A 53 24.33 8.02 -9.90
CA TRP A 53 25.35 8.55 -9.00
C TRP A 53 25.81 9.95 -9.39
N PHE A 54 25.85 10.26 -10.69
CA PHE A 54 26.10 11.60 -11.18
C PHE A 54 25.03 12.59 -10.68
N LEU A 55 23.74 12.26 -10.80
CA LEU A 55 22.65 13.11 -10.32
C LEU A 55 22.70 13.33 -8.81
N ILE A 56 22.97 12.28 -8.03
CA ILE A 56 23.11 12.37 -6.57
C ILE A 56 24.31 13.24 -6.18
N ALA A 57 25.46 13.03 -6.82
CA ALA A 57 26.65 13.84 -6.57
C ALA A 57 26.41 15.30 -6.96
N ALA A 58 25.78 15.56 -8.10
CA ALA A 58 25.43 16.90 -8.56
C ALA A 58 24.46 17.60 -7.61
N ASN A 59 23.50 16.87 -7.04
CA ASN A 59 22.57 17.37 -6.04
C ASN A 59 23.28 17.76 -4.73
N VAL A 60 24.07 16.84 -4.15
CA VAL A 60 24.81 17.09 -2.89
C VAL A 60 25.82 18.23 -3.05
N LEU A 61 26.61 18.22 -4.12
CA LEU A 61 27.56 19.29 -4.41
C LEU A 61 26.84 20.59 -4.72
N GLY A 62 25.72 20.54 -5.43
CA GLY A 62 24.89 21.69 -5.74
C GLY A 62 24.43 22.43 -4.49
N PHE A 63 23.84 21.71 -3.52
CA PHE A 63 23.48 22.29 -2.23
C PHE A 63 24.68 22.92 -1.51
N LEU A 64 25.81 22.22 -1.48
CA LEU A 64 27.03 22.72 -0.83
C LEU A 64 27.53 24.03 -1.49
N PHE A 65 27.59 24.07 -2.82
CA PHE A 65 28.15 25.20 -3.57
C PHE A 65 27.24 26.44 -3.60
N ILE A 66 25.92 26.28 -3.49
CA ILE A 66 24.99 27.41 -3.31
C ILE A 66 25.39 28.24 -2.09
N PHE A 67 25.77 27.60 -0.98
CA PHE A 67 26.18 28.29 0.23
C PHE A 67 27.66 28.73 0.21
N LEU A 68 28.56 27.89 -0.30
CA LEU A 68 30.00 28.21 -0.30
C LEU A 68 30.36 29.41 -1.19
N ARG A 69 29.68 29.61 -2.32
CA ARG A 69 29.95 30.75 -3.22
C ARG A 69 29.69 32.12 -2.58
N LEU A 70 28.96 32.17 -1.46
CA LEU A 70 28.74 33.41 -0.70
C LEU A 70 30.00 33.85 0.09
N GLY A 71 30.93 32.94 0.35
CA GLY A 71 32.11 33.20 1.18
C GLY A 71 33.46 32.87 0.54
N TYR A 72 33.46 32.21 -0.63
CA TYR A 72 34.69 31.70 -1.24
C TYR A 72 34.66 31.82 -2.77
N GLU A 73 35.59 32.59 -3.35
CA GLU A 73 35.68 32.79 -4.81
C GLU A 73 36.01 31.50 -5.57
N TRP A 74 36.81 30.60 -4.99
CA TRP A 74 37.13 29.30 -5.63
C TRP A 74 35.89 28.41 -5.78
N ALA A 75 34.89 28.58 -4.90
CA ALA A 75 33.64 27.84 -4.94
C ALA A 75 32.75 28.32 -6.09
N ASP A 76 32.89 29.59 -6.49
CA ASP A 76 32.15 30.17 -7.61
C ASP A 76 32.54 29.51 -8.93
N PHE A 77 33.83 29.24 -9.15
CA PHE A 77 34.30 28.52 -10.33
C PHE A 77 33.60 27.16 -10.49
N VAL A 78 33.45 26.39 -9.40
CA VAL A 78 32.80 25.09 -9.45
C VAL A 78 31.27 25.23 -9.57
N ALA A 79 30.68 26.22 -8.90
CA ALA A 79 29.25 26.51 -8.99
C ALA A 79 28.83 26.87 -10.42
N ILE A 80 29.65 27.62 -11.17
CA ILE A 80 29.38 27.96 -12.58
C ILE A 80 29.20 26.70 -13.43
N TYR A 81 30.12 25.74 -13.36
CA TYR A 81 30.01 24.52 -14.18
C TYR A 81 28.91 23.56 -13.72
N LEU A 82 28.67 23.47 -12.41
CA LEU A 82 27.69 22.54 -11.87
C LEU A 82 26.25 23.08 -11.98
N ILE A 83 26.05 24.33 -11.59
CA ILE A 83 24.74 24.98 -11.46
C ILE A 83 24.46 25.80 -12.71
N ASP A 84 25.29 26.78 -13.07
CA ASP A 84 24.96 27.72 -14.15
C ASP A 84 24.92 27.04 -15.53
N TRP A 85 25.84 26.10 -15.75
CA TRP A 85 25.88 25.26 -16.96
C TRP A 85 24.93 24.05 -16.91
N SER A 86 24.07 23.94 -15.88
CA SER A 86 23.02 22.91 -15.84
C SER A 86 22.02 23.01 -16.97
N SER A 87 21.85 24.20 -17.55
CA SER A 87 21.08 24.42 -18.78
C SER A 87 21.58 23.59 -19.96
N VAL A 88 22.83 23.11 -19.93
CA VAL A 88 23.42 22.26 -20.97
C VAL A 88 23.31 20.78 -20.60
N TRP A 89 23.79 20.38 -19.43
CA TRP A 89 23.93 18.95 -19.10
C TRP A 89 22.65 18.32 -18.57
N LEU A 90 21.80 19.04 -17.82
CA LEU A 90 20.60 18.47 -17.23
C LEU A 90 19.56 18.06 -18.28
N PRO A 91 19.31 18.82 -19.35
CA PRO A 91 18.45 18.38 -20.45
C PRO A 91 18.96 17.10 -21.11
N ILE A 92 20.28 16.97 -21.31
CA ILE A 92 20.89 15.75 -21.87
C ILE A 92 20.57 14.56 -20.96
N VAL A 93 20.85 14.68 -19.65
CA VAL A 93 20.60 13.60 -18.70
C VAL A 93 19.11 13.26 -18.64
N SER A 94 18.24 14.27 -18.54
CA SER A 94 16.78 14.08 -18.44
C SER A 94 16.22 13.38 -19.68
N LEU A 95 16.63 13.80 -20.88
CA LEU A 95 16.23 13.16 -22.14
C LEU A 95 16.83 11.76 -22.29
N ALA A 96 18.06 11.55 -21.82
CA ALA A 96 18.71 10.24 -21.83
C ALA A 96 17.93 9.24 -20.93
N LEU A 97 17.49 9.67 -19.75
CA LEU A 97 16.61 8.88 -18.87
C LEU A 97 15.28 8.57 -19.56
N LEU A 98 14.62 9.59 -20.11
CA LEU A 98 13.33 9.46 -20.79
C LEU A 98 13.41 8.53 -22.00
N PHE A 99 14.45 8.65 -22.84
CA PHE A 99 14.65 7.79 -23.99
C PHE A 99 15.11 6.39 -23.64
N ASN A 100 15.76 6.17 -22.50
CA ASN A 100 16.03 4.80 -22.05
C ASN A 100 14.74 4.12 -21.56
N TYR A 101 13.92 4.84 -20.78
CA TYR A 101 12.57 4.38 -20.41
C TYR A 101 11.69 4.16 -21.66
N GLY A 102 11.80 5.09 -22.61
CA GLY A 102 11.67 4.97 -24.06
C GLY A 102 11.91 3.57 -24.59
N TYR A 103 13.17 3.28 -24.78
CA TYR A 103 13.64 2.06 -25.39
C TYR A 103 13.11 0.77 -24.74
N GLU A 104 12.98 0.76 -23.41
CA GLU A 104 12.52 -0.41 -22.67
C GLU A 104 11.03 -0.71 -22.83
N LYS A 105 10.17 0.31 -22.98
CA LYS A 105 8.73 0.12 -23.24
C LYS A 105 8.39 -0.09 -24.71
N GLY A 106 9.36 0.04 -25.62
CA GLY A 106 9.18 -0.22 -27.05
C GLY A 106 8.63 0.92 -27.90
N TRP A 107 8.09 1.99 -27.29
CA TRP A 107 7.74 3.29 -27.92
C TRP A 107 8.93 4.09 -28.51
N TYR A 108 10.20 3.76 -28.21
CA TYR A 108 11.36 4.43 -28.79
C TYR A 108 12.43 3.43 -29.27
N PRO A 109 12.94 3.51 -30.51
CA PRO A 109 13.77 2.43 -31.07
C PRO A 109 15.28 2.55 -30.78
N ILE A 110 15.78 3.68 -30.28
CA ILE A 110 17.22 3.94 -30.18
C ILE A 110 17.74 3.69 -28.75
N ALA A 111 18.78 2.86 -28.64
CA ALA A 111 19.38 2.52 -27.36
C ALA A 111 20.22 3.67 -26.77
N LEU A 112 20.27 3.76 -25.43
CA LEU A 112 20.89 4.85 -24.68
C LEU A 112 22.35 5.18 -25.07
N LYS A 113 23.17 4.17 -25.36
CA LYS A 113 24.58 4.37 -25.77
C LYS A 113 24.75 5.19 -27.06
N PHE A 114 23.72 5.21 -27.91
CA PHE A 114 23.68 6.04 -29.11
C PHE A 114 22.97 7.36 -28.86
N ASN A 115 22.00 7.40 -27.94
CA ASN A 115 21.30 8.63 -27.56
C ASN A 115 22.21 9.63 -26.87
N LEU A 116 23.07 9.20 -25.94
CA LEU A 116 23.87 10.14 -25.14
C LEU A 116 24.77 11.07 -26.00
N PRO A 117 25.60 10.57 -26.95
CA PRO A 117 26.38 11.44 -27.83
C PRO A 117 25.51 12.25 -28.80
N LEU A 118 24.40 11.68 -29.28
CA LEU A 118 23.46 12.39 -30.15
C LEU A 118 22.81 13.57 -29.42
N LEU A 119 22.35 13.35 -28.19
CA LEU A 119 21.79 14.39 -27.32
C LEU A 119 22.82 15.46 -26.99
N ALA A 120 24.09 15.09 -26.77
CA ALA A 120 25.16 16.05 -26.58
C ALA A 120 25.38 16.92 -27.83
N GLY A 121 25.38 16.34 -29.03
CA GLY A 121 25.50 17.08 -30.29
C GLY A 121 24.30 17.99 -30.57
N VAL A 122 23.08 17.52 -30.26
CA VAL A 122 21.85 18.33 -30.35
C VAL A 122 21.93 19.50 -29.37
N MET A 123 22.33 19.27 -28.12
CA MET A 123 22.43 20.33 -27.12
C MET A 123 23.52 21.34 -27.45
N ALA A 124 24.66 20.92 -28.01
CA ALA A 124 25.67 21.84 -28.52
C ALA A 124 25.09 22.74 -29.63
N SER A 125 24.26 22.18 -30.51
CA SER A 125 23.56 22.96 -31.56
C SER A 125 22.54 23.92 -30.96
N VAL A 126 21.77 23.48 -29.95
CA VAL A 126 20.79 24.34 -29.26
C VAL A 126 21.48 25.54 -28.63
N VAL A 127 22.57 25.32 -27.89
CA VAL A 127 23.32 26.41 -27.25
C VAL A 127 23.92 27.37 -28.29
N PHE A 128 24.36 26.86 -29.44
CA PHE A 128 24.95 27.68 -30.51
C PHE A 128 23.91 28.53 -31.27
N PHE A 129 22.76 27.94 -31.62
CA PHE A 129 21.75 28.60 -32.46
C PHE A 129 20.66 29.34 -31.68
N PHE A 130 20.48 29.03 -30.39
CA PHE A 130 19.46 29.66 -29.54
C PHE A 130 20.12 30.34 -28.32
N PRO A 131 20.63 31.57 -28.48
CA PRO A 131 21.35 32.27 -27.41
C PRO A 131 20.49 32.54 -26.15
N VAL A 132 19.16 32.60 -26.31
CA VAL A 132 18.18 32.74 -25.21
C VAL A 132 17.87 31.43 -24.47
N TRP A 133 18.46 30.29 -24.88
CA TRP A 133 18.22 29.00 -24.25
C TRP A 133 18.46 29.01 -22.74
N ASN A 134 19.56 29.62 -22.30
CA ASN A 134 19.91 29.67 -20.89
C ASN A 134 18.84 30.43 -20.07
N GLU A 135 18.36 31.56 -20.58
CA GLU A 135 17.30 32.33 -19.93
C GLU A 135 15.98 31.55 -19.88
N GLY A 136 15.60 30.91 -20.98
CA GLY A 136 14.40 30.06 -21.05
C GLY A 136 14.47 28.87 -20.09
N TYR A 137 15.62 28.20 -20.01
CA TYR A 137 15.85 27.11 -19.05
C TYR A 137 15.66 27.58 -17.61
N TRP A 138 16.29 28.70 -17.24
CA TRP A 138 16.19 29.21 -15.87
C TRP A 138 14.80 29.76 -15.54
N ALA A 139 14.08 30.31 -16.51
CA ALA A 139 12.68 30.69 -16.36
C ALA A 139 11.79 29.46 -16.14
N PHE A 140 12.03 28.37 -16.86
CA PHE A 140 11.36 27.09 -16.63
C PHE A 140 11.63 26.53 -15.24
N MET A 141 12.91 26.50 -14.80
CA MET A 141 13.28 26.02 -13.48
C MET A 141 12.60 26.83 -12.37
N TYR A 142 12.62 28.16 -12.49
CA TYR A 142 11.91 29.05 -11.58
C TYR A 142 10.41 28.75 -11.52
N GLY A 143 9.74 28.69 -12.67
CA GLY A 143 8.31 28.39 -12.74
C GLY A 143 7.95 27.04 -12.14
N PHE A 144 8.78 26.01 -12.37
CA PHE A 144 8.61 24.70 -11.78
C PHE A 144 8.68 24.73 -10.25
N GLY A 145 9.73 25.37 -9.71
CA GLY A 145 9.90 25.50 -8.26
C GLY A 145 8.74 26.28 -7.62
N TYR A 146 8.40 27.43 -8.21
CA TYR A 146 7.30 28.28 -7.76
C TYR A 146 5.97 27.53 -7.70
N VAL A 147 5.63 26.76 -8.74
CA VAL A 147 4.38 25.98 -8.77
C VAL A 147 4.39 24.86 -7.73
N LEU A 148 5.47 24.08 -7.65
CA LEU A 148 5.54 22.96 -6.69
C LEU A 148 5.55 23.41 -5.23
N SER A 149 6.17 24.55 -4.96
CA SER A 149 6.22 25.12 -3.61
C SER A 149 5.02 26.00 -3.28
N MET A 150 4.00 26.05 -4.14
CA MET A 150 2.84 26.95 -3.98
C MET A 150 3.23 28.42 -3.73
N GLY A 151 4.31 28.87 -4.36
CA GLY A 151 4.83 30.24 -4.26
C GLY A 151 5.94 30.46 -3.24
N ASP A 152 6.32 29.46 -2.42
CA ASP A 152 7.31 29.64 -1.36
C ASP A 152 8.79 29.73 -1.84
N ILE A 153 9.14 29.16 -3.00
CA ILE A 153 10.50 29.19 -3.56
C ILE A 153 10.56 30.27 -4.64
N ASP A 154 11.24 31.37 -4.34
CA ASP A 154 11.41 32.53 -5.24
C ASP A 154 12.82 32.61 -5.86
N GLU A 155 13.64 31.57 -5.70
CA GLU A 155 15.01 31.55 -6.21
C GLU A 155 15.25 30.37 -7.14
N ARG A 156 15.79 30.68 -8.33
CA ARG A 156 15.94 29.73 -9.43
C ARG A 156 16.86 28.55 -9.09
N GLN A 157 17.87 28.79 -8.24
CA GLN A 157 18.83 27.77 -7.84
C GLN A 157 18.23 26.74 -6.90
N PHE A 158 17.42 27.17 -5.93
CA PHE A 158 16.66 26.26 -5.07
C PHE A 158 15.64 25.44 -5.87
N SER A 159 15.02 26.06 -6.88
CA SER A 159 14.10 25.36 -7.79
C SER A 159 14.81 24.27 -8.60
N PHE A 160 16.02 24.55 -9.10
CA PHE A 160 16.88 23.55 -9.75
C PHE A 160 17.28 22.41 -8.80
N MET A 161 17.61 22.70 -7.54
CA MET A 161 17.91 21.65 -6.55
C MET A 161 16.70 20.77 -6.24
N LEU A 162 15.50 21.36 -6.18
CA LEU A 162 14.26 20.61 -6.03
C LEU A 162 14.05 19.65 -7.21
N TRP A 163 14.24 20.11 -8.44
CA TRP A 163 14.17 19.27 -9.63
C TRP A 163 15.20 18.13 -9.60
N LEU A 164 16.46 18.43 -9.26
CA LEU A 164 17.51 17.41 -9.12
C LEU A 164 17.18 16.38 -8.03
N THR A 165 16.54 16.80 -6.95
CA THR A 165 16.12 15.90 -5.88
C THR A 165 15.03 14.95 -6.34
N ILE A 166 13.98 15.49 -6.95
CA ILE A 166 12.86 14.69 -7.47
C ILE A 166 13.36 13.69 -8.52
N THR A 167 14.17 14.14 -9.48
CA THR A 167 14.73 13.26 -10.54
C THR A 167 15.69 12.21 -9.97
N SER A 168 16.58 12.57 -9.05
CA SER A 168 17.48 11.61 -8.38
C SER A 168 16.69 10.54 -7.63
N CYS A 169 15.66 10.93 -6.87
CA CYS A 169 14.78 9.99 -6.17
C CYS A 169 14.04 9.09 -7.15
N ALA A 170 13.46 9.63 -8.22
CA ALA A 170 12.75 8.86 -9.23
C ALA A 170 13.64 7.80 -9.89
N VAL A 171 14.87 8.17 -10.30
CA VAL A 171 15.84 7.23 -10.89
C VAL A 171 16.28 6.18 -9.86
N TRP A 172 16.49 6.58 -8.60
CA TRP A 172 16.82 5.65 -7.52
C TRP A 172 15.72 4.60 -7.34
N PHE A 173 14.48 5.03 -7.14
CA PHE A 173 13.33 4.12 -6.93
C PHE A 173 13.10 3.23 -8.14
N TRP A 174 13.23 3.76 -9.35
CA TRP A 174 13.07 2.95 -10.57
C TRP A 174 14.13 1.86 -10.70
N LEU A 175 15.40 2.18 -10.44
CA LEU A 175 16.48 1.19 -10.49
C LEU A 175 16.41 0.18 -9.35
N ASP A 176 16.01 0.63 -8.15
CA ASP A 176 15.83 -0.26 -6.99
C ASP A 176 14.66 -1.24 -7.21
N SER A 177 13.51 -0.74 -7.69
CA SER A 177 12.35 -1.58 -8.03
C SER A 177 12.71 -2.65 -9.08
N ARG A 178 13.55 -2.31 -10.05
CA ARG A 178 14.06 -3.26 -11.05
C ARG A 178 15.04 -4.25 -10.45
N ALA A 179 15.96 -3.84 -9.60
CA ALA A 179 16.89 -4.76 -8.93
C ALA A 179 16.14 -5.74 -8.01
N ASN A 180 15.09 -5.27 -7.35
CA ASN A 180 14.31 -6.02 -6.37
C ASN A 180 13.06 -6.70 -6.95
N TRP A 181 12.94 -6.84 -8.28
CA TRP A 181 11.75 -7.41 -8.91
C TRP A 181 11.39 -8.81 -8.39
N ARG A 182 12.41 -9.63 -8.12
CA ARG A 182 12.25 -10.98 -7.55
C ARG A 182 11.64 -10.95 -6.17
N LYS A 183 12.04 -10.00 -5.32
CA LYS A 183 11.49 -9.85 -3.97
C LYS A 183 10.00 -9.56 -4.03
N HIS A 184 9.61 -8.55 -4.79
CA HIS A 184 8.20 -8.17 -4.95
C HIS A 184 7.35 -9.29 -5.56
N LEU A 185 7.88 -9.98 -6.58
CA LEU A 185 7.16 -11.11 -7.17
C LEU A 185 7.06 -12.30 -6.22
N SER A 186 8.11 -12.58 -5.43
CA SER A 186 8.08 -13.64 -4.41
C SER A 186 7.07 -13.33 -3.30
N GLU A 187 7.01 -12.08 -2.84
CA GLU A 187 6.01 -11.63 -1.86
C GLU A 187 4.59 -11.78 -2.41
N ARG A 188 4.36 -11.47 -3.70
CA ARG A 188 3.05 -11.68 -4.35
C ARG A 188 2.70 -13.16 -4.50
N ILE A 189 3.65 -13.98 -4.94
CA ILE A 189 3.45 -15.45 -5.06
C ILE A 189 3.10 -16.04 -3.70
N PHE A 190 3.87 -15.72 -2.66
CA PHE A 190 3.62 -16.22 -1.31
C PHE A 190 2.27 -15.74 -0.77
N TYR A 191 1.90 -14.49 -1.03
CA TYR A 191 0.59 -13.98 -0.62
C TYR A 191 -0.55 -14.77 -1.27
N LEU A 192 -0.51 -14.98 -2.59
CA LEU A 192 -1.54 -15.74 -3.30
C LEU A 192 -1.57 -17.21 -2.87
N ASP A 193 -0.41 -17.83 -2.66
CA ASP A 193 -0.28 -19.17 -2.13
C ASP A 193 -0.98 -19.32 -0.76
N ALA A 194 -0.68 -18.39 0.16
CA ALA A 194 -1.34 -18.36 1.47
C ALA A 194 -2.86 -18.15 1.37
N LEU A 195 -3.35 -17.43 0.35
CA LEU A 195 -4.79 -17.35 0.09
C LEU A 195 -5.34 -18.70 -0.38
N PHE A 196 -4.71 -19.33 -1.38
CA PHE A 196 -5.16 -20.62 -1.94
C PHE A 196 -5.17 -21.74 -0.91
N ASP A 197 -4.13 -21.83 -0.06
CA ASP A 197 -4.04 -22.79 1.03
C ASP A 197 -5.19 -22.68 2.06
N ASN A 198 -5.81 -21.51 2.14
CA ASN A 198 -6.92 -21.20 3.04
C ASN A 198 -8.25 -20.97 2.29
N GLN A 199 -8.33 -21.41 1.03
CA GLN A 199 -9.53 -21.31 0.18
C GLN A 199 -10.06 -19.88 0.04
N LEU A 200 -9.15 -18.91 0.03
CA LEU A 200 -9.44 -17.50 -0.18
C LEU A 200 -9.19 -17.11 -1.63
N LYS A 201 -10.04 -16.23 -2.15
CA LYS A 201 -9.92 -15.64 -3.48
C LYS A 201 -9.93 -14.13 -3.40
N GLU A 202 -8.93 -13.48 -3.99
CA GLU A 202 -8.85 -12.02 -4.04
C GLU A 202 -9.88 -11.44 -5.02
N ILE A 203 -10.50 -10.33 -4.64
CA ILE A 203 -11.47 -9.58 -5.45
C ILE A 203 -10.84 -8.23 -5.80
N ASP A 204 -10.42 -8.07 -7.06
CA ASP A 204 -9.77 -6.84 -7.53
C ASP A 204 -10.79 -5.78 -8.01
N GLU A 205 -11.94 -6.18 -8.58
CA GLU A 205 -12.82 -5.27 -9.34
C GLU A 205 -14.31 -5.68 -9.28
N ASP A 206 -14.95 -5.59 -8.11
CA ASP A 206 -16.42 -5.76 -7.99
C ASP A 206 -17.08 -4.48 -7.44
N PRO A 207 -17.96 -3.80 -8.22
CA PRO A 207 -18.74 -2.65 -7.75
C PRO A 207 -19.56 -2.94 -6.48
N ALA A 208 -20.05 -4.17 -6.30
CA ALA A 208 -20.81 -4.62 -5.13
C ALA A 208 -19.94 -4.76 -3.86
N VAL A 209 -18.63 -4.54 -4.00
CA VAL A 209 -17.62 -4.64 -2.93
C VAL A 209 -16.84 -3.33 -2.78
N SER A 210 -17.21 -2.29 -3.55
CA SER A 210 -16.56 -0.98 -3.48
C SER A 210 -16.62 -0.38 -2.07
N LEU A 211 -15.61 0.42 -1.72
CA LEU A 211 -15.58 1.14 -0.44
C LEU A 211 -16.87 1.96 -0.21
N ALA A 212 -17.42 2.56 -1.27
CA ALA A 212 -18.68 3.32 -1.19
C ALA A 212 -19.86 2.43 -0.80
N TYR A 213 -19.94 1.21 -1.34
CA TYR A 213 -20.96 0.23 -0.94
C TYR A 213 -20.78 -0.17 0.53
N LEU A 214 -19.55 -0.50 0.94
CA LEU A 214 -19.27 -0.87 2.34
C LEU A 214 -19.58 0.27 3.32
N GLN A 215 -19.36 1.52 2.93
CA GLN A 215 -19.73 2.71 3.70
C GLN A 215 -21.24 2.90 3.83
N ASP A 216 -22.03 2.56 2.82
CA ASP A 216 -23.49 2.56 2.96
C ASP A 216 -23.97 1.51 3.97
N GLN A 217 -23.25 0.38 4.04
CA GLN A 217 -23.66 -0.77 4.82
C GLN A 217 -23.17 -0.76 6.28
N PHE A 218 -22.01 -0.16 6.56
CA PHE A 218 -21.35 -0.20 7.88
C PHE A 218 -20.66 1.12 8.23
N LYS A 219 -20.83 1.57 9.47
CA LYS A 219 -20.17 2.75 10.05
C LYS A 219 -18.67 2.52 10.27
N GLU A 220 -18.22 1.28 10.38
CA GLU A 220 -16.78 0.95 10.46
C GLU A 220 -15.96 1.56 9.31
N PHE A 221 -16.51 1.62 8.09
CA PHE A 221 -15.82 2.20 6.91
C PHE A 221 -15.90 3.73 6.83
N HIS A 222 -16.56 4.38 7.79
CA HIS A 222 -16.57 5.84 7.95
C HIS A 222 -15.48 6.37 8.89
N LEU A 223 -14.70 5.49 9.53
CA LEU A 223 -13.61 5.89 10.41
C LEU A 223 -12.62 6.83 9.71
N GLY A 224 -12.00 7.70 10.51
CA GLY A 224 -11.13 8.76 10.01
C GLY A 224 -11.86 10.00 9.50
N ASN A 225 -11.09 11.03 9.16
CA ASN A 225 -11.56 12.28 8.57
C ASN A 225 -10.71 12.72 7.36
N GLY A 226 -9.81 11.85 6.89
CA GLY A 226 -8.94 12.04 5.73
C GLY A 226 -9.21 11.02 4.63
N ALA A 227 -8.13 10.58 3.96
CA ALA A 227 -8.18 9.56 2.93
C ALA A 227 -8.59 8.20 3.53
N ARG A 228 -9.26 7.38 2.71
CA ARG A 228 -9.75 6.05 3.03
C ARG A 228 -9.52 5.15 1.83
N ASP A 229 -9.05 3.94 2.07
CA ASP A 229 -8.77 2.98 1.02
C ASP A 229 -9.02 1.54 1.48
N LEU A 230 -9.45 0.69 0.55
CA LEU A 230 -9.64 -0.74 0.77
C LEU A 230 -8.45 -1.48 0.14
N LEU A 231 -7.42 -1.74 0.96
CA LEU A 231 -6.13 -2.24 0.48
C LEU A 231 -6.17 -3.70 0.01
N SER A 232 -7.07 -4.50 0.56
CA SER A 232 -7.30 -5.88 0.11
C SER A 232 -8.69 -6.36 0.48
N PHE A 233 -9.31 -7.13 -0.40
CA PHE A 233 -10.58 -7.80 -0.16
C PHE A 233 -10.54 -9.22 -0.73
N CYS A 234 -10.91 -10.20 0.08
CA CYS A 234 -10.90 -11.60 -0.32
C CYS A 234 -12.21 -12.27 0.07
N GLU A 235 -12.68 -13.19 -0.76
CA GLU A 235 -13.84 -14.05 -0.51
C GLU A 235 -13.36 -15.43 -0.04
N GLY A 236 -14.11 -16.07 0.85
CA GLY A 236 -13.83 -17.42 1.30
C GLY A 236 -15.05 -18.14 1.85
N GLU A 237 -14.88 -19.44 2.02
CA GLU A 237 -15.86 -20.33 2.65
C GLU A 237 -15.25 -20.92 3.92
N HIS A 238 -16.00 -20.90 5.02
CA HIS A 238 -15.60 -21.53 6.26
C HIS A 238 -16.54 -22.68 6.59
N GLN A 239 -16.02 -23.91 6.45
CA GLN A 239 -16.75 -25.11 6.84
C GLN A 239 -16.58 -25.37 8.33
N TRP A 240 -17.68 -25.63 9.02
CA TRP A 240 -17.68 -26.04 10.42
C TRP A 240 -18.81 -27.04 10.69
N GLN A 241 -18.75 -27.72 11.83
CA GLN A 241 -19.77 -28.69 12.23
C GLN A 241 -20.51 -28.18 13.46
N ASP A 242 -21.84 -28.15 13.38
CA ASP A 242 -22.71 -27.94 14.53
C ASP A 242 -23.65 -29.13 14.70
N GLN A 243 -23.65 -29.73 15.89
CA GLN A 243 -24.48 -30.90 16.22
C GLN A 243 -24.39 -32.05 15.18
N GLY A 244 -23.23 -32.24 14.56
CA GLY A 244 -23.00 -33.26 13.54
C GLY A 244 -23.52 -32.92 12.13
N LYS A 245 -24.02 -31.70 11.91
CA LYS A 245 -24.35 -31.18 10.58
C LYS A 245 -23.24 -30.25 10.08
N GLU A 246 -22.82 -30.44 8.84
CA GLU A 246 -21.89 -29.52 8.18
C GLU A 246 -22.61 -28.23 7.81
N GLN A 247 -21.98 -27.11 8.17
CA GLN A 247 -22.42 -25.75 7.89
C GLN A 247 -21.30 -25.05 7.13
N ASN A 248 -21.67 -24.27 6.12
CA ASN A 248 -20.74 -23.44 5.37
C ASN A 248 -21.06 -21.97 5.63
N LEU A 249 -20.04 -21.20 5.96
CA LEU A 249 -20.14 -19.77 6.19
C LEU A 249 -19.38 -19.04 5.09
N HIS A 250 -20.13 -18.38 4.21
CA HIS A 250 -19.56 -17.47 3.24
C HIS A 250 -19.10 -16.19 3.93
N TYR A 251 -17.89 -15.73 3.65
CA TYR A 251 -17.36 -14.52 4.25
C TYR A 251 -16.43 -13.73 3.32
N TYR A 252 -16.31 -12.46 3.62
CA TYR A 252 -15.32 -11.57 3.02
C TYR A 252 -14.31 -11.12 4.05
N LEU A 253 -13.02 -11.27 3.76
CA LEU A 253 -11.90 -10.75 4.51
C LEU A 253 -11.50 -9.37 3.96
N PHE A 254 -11.25 -8.40 4.82
CA PHE A 254 -10.84 -7.06 4.40
C PHE A 254 -9.64 -6.49 5.16
N ASN A 255 -8.94 -5.57 4.49
CA ASN A 255 -7.99 -4.64 5.08
C ASN A 255 -8.36 -3.21 4.68
N PHE A 256 -8.81 -2.43 5.66
CA PHE A 256 -9.28 -1.07 5.49
C PHE A 256 -8.29 -0.07 6.08
N GLU A 257 -7.77 0.83 5.26
CA GLU A 257 -6.89 1.91 5.68
C GLU A 257 -7.63 3.25 5.73
N PHE A 258 -7.40 4.03 6.78
CA PHE A 258 -7.92 5.38 6.88
C PHE A 258 -6.94 6.34 7.54
N THR A 259 -7.09 7.63 7.22
CA THR A 259 -6.29 8.71 7.79
C THR A 259 -7.08 9.52 8.80
N GLU A 260 -6.47 9.79 9.95
CA GLU A 260 -6.95 10.73 10.96
C GLU A 260 -6.04 11.98 10.97
N LYS A 261 -6.60 13.12 10.55
CA LYS A 261 -5.95 14.43 10.59
C LYS A 261 -6.07 15.00 12.00
N LYS A 262 -4.94 15.20 12.68
CA LYS A 262 -4.84 15.78 14.02
C LYS A 262 -4.17 17.14 13.95
N THR A 263 -4.72 18.14 14.65
CA THR A 263 -4.07 19.43 14.85
C THR A 263 -3.37 19.40 16.20
N LYS A 264 -2.03 19.40 16.21
CA LYS A 264 -1.21 19.53 17.42
C LYS A 264 -0.76 20.98 17.60
N MET A 265 -0.87 21.50 18.82
CA MET A 265 -0.25 22.78 19.18
C MET A 265 1.21 22.53 19.57
N VAL A 266 2.13 23.11 18.82
CA VAL A 266 3.58 23.00 19.06
C VAL A 266 4.07 24.36 19.53
N SER A 267 4.81 24.39 20.65
CA SER A 267 5.42 25.63 21.14
C SER A 267 6.38 26.21 20.10
N ASP A 268 6.31 27.51 19.86
CA ASP A 268 7.19 28.21 18.90
C ASP A 268 8.54 28.64 19.52
N GLY A 269 8.80 28.27 20.78
CA GLY A 269 10.01 28.64 21.51
C GLY A 269 10.11 30.13 21.88
N LYS A 270 9.10 30.94 21.56
CA LYS A 270 9.04 32.39 21.84
C LYS A 270 7.85 32.78 22.73
N GLY A 271 7.24 31.79 23.39
CA GLY A 271 6.09 32.00 24.27
C GLY A 271 4.73 31.86 23.59
N GLY A 272 4.69 31.48 22.29
CA GLY A 272 3.48 31.17 21.55
C GLY A 272 3.35 29.69 21.19
N TYR A 273 2.25 29.36 20.53
CA TYR A 273 1.96 28.04 20.00
C TYR A 273 1.59 28.14 18.52
N LYS A 274 2.11 27.22 17.70
CA LYS A 274 1.77 27.07 16.30
C LYS A 274 1.00 25.77 16.10
N SER A 275 -0.10 25.81 15.36
CA SER A 275 -0.82 24.61 14.96
C SER A 275 -0.04 23.87 13.87
N LYS A 276 0.13 22.56 14.06
CA LYS A 276 0.70 21.64 13.07
C LYS A 276 -0.31 20.53 12.81
N ASN A 277 -0.68 20.36 11.54
CA ASN A 277 -1.50 19.23 11.12
C ASN A 277 -0.60 17.99 10.96
N GLU A 278 -1.04 16.87 11.50
CA GLU A 278 -0.40 15.57 11.41
C GLU A 278 -1.43 14.56 10.92
N ASP A 279 -1.14 13.92 9.80
CA ASP A 279 -1.96 12.87 9.24
C ASP A 279 -1.47 11.52 9.78
N VAL A 280 -2.32 10.84 10.55
CA VAL A 280 -2.00 9.53 11.14
C VAL A 280 -2.77 8.45 10.38
N ILE A 281 -2.02 7.50 9.83
CA ILE A 281 -2.59 6.37 9.08
C ILE A 281 -2.91 5.22 10.04
N HIS A 282 -4.11 4.66 9.91
CA HIS A 282 -4.62 3.55 10.69
C HIS A 282 -5.13 2.44 9.77
N ASN A 283 -5.05 1.20 10.22
CA ASN A 283 -5.54 0.03 9.50
C ASN A 283 -6.51 -0.77 10.39
N ARG A 284 -7.61 -1.25 9.79
CA ARG A 284 -8.60 -2.13 10.39
C ARG A 284 -8.71 -3.39 9.53
N TYR A 285 -8.66 -4.53 10.18
CA TYR A 285 -8.70 -5.84 9.55
C TYR A 285 -9.88 -6.61 10.09
N GLY A 286 -10.63 -7.28 9.22
CA GLY A 286 -11.85 -7.92 9.67
C GLY A 286 -12.46 -8.85 8.65
N ILE A 287 -13.63 -9.36 9.02
CA ILE A 287 -14.49 -10.15 8.14
C ILE A 287 -15.90 -9.57 8.07
N ILE A 288 -16.58 -9.81 6.96
CA ILE A 288 -18.00 -9.53 6.74
C ILE A 288 -18.69 -10.83 6.35
N LEU A 289 -19.86 -11.11 6.92
CA LEU A 289 -20.65 -12.30 6.62
C LEU A 289 -22.14 -12.06 6.91
N ASP A 290 -22.97 -12.95 6.43
CA ASP A 290 -24.41 -12.91 6.70
C ASP A 290 -24.71 -13.39 8.12
N PHE A 291 -25.54 -12.61 8.82
CA PHE A 291 -25.85 -12.78 10.23
C PHE A 291 -27.32 -12.44 10.51
N PRO A 292 -28.26 -13.33 10.16
CA PRO A 292 -29.70 -13.05 10.22
C PRO A 292 -30.29 -13.07 11.64
N TYR A 293 -29.45 -13.17 12.68
CA TYR A 293 -29.89 -13.34 14.08
C TYR A 293 -30.05 -12.01 14.83
N GLN A 294 -29.52 -10.92 14.26
CA GLN A 294 -29.57 -9.58 14.85
C GLN A 294 -29.61 -8.54 13.73
N SER A 295 -30.12 -7.34 14.04
CA SER A 295 -29.98 -6.17 13.18
C SER A 295 -29.69 -4.94 14.03
N GLU A 296 -29.04 -3.96 13.42
CA GLU A 296 -28.81 -2.62 14.00
C GLU A 296 -28.24 -2.71 15.44
N LEU A 297 -27.09 -3.36 15.56
CA LEU A 297 -26.33 -3.51 16.80
C LEU A 297 -24.87 -3.15 16.54
N SER A 298 -24.26 -2.39 17.44
CA SER A 298 -22.83 -2.10 17.42
C SER A 298 -22.22 -2.33 18.80
N ILE A 299 -21.05 -2.93 18.82
CA ILE A 299 -20.21 -3.15 20.00
C ILE A 299 -18.83 -2.62 19.63
N ASP A 300 -18.53 -1.40 20.06
CA ASP A 300 -17.32 -0.67 19.66
C ASP A 300 -16.21 -0.78 20.70
N GLY A 301 -15.20 -1.62 20.43
CA GLY A 301 -13.97 -1.67 21.21
C GLY A 301 -12.86 -0.74 20.69
N TYR A 302 -13.07 -0.08 19.55
CA TYR A 302 -12.17 0.96 19.04
C TYR A 302 -12.47 2.34 19.61
N LYS A 303 -13.70 2.56 20.09
CA LYS A 303 -14.20 3.78 20.75
C LYS A 303 -14.01 5.04 19.91
N LYS A 304 -14.15 4.89 18.60
CA LYS A 304 -14.11 6.01 17.64
C LYS A 304 -15.22 5.94 16.61
N GLY A 305 -15.96 4.83 16.55
CA GLY A 305 -17.08 4.70 15.63
C GLY A 305 -18.24 5.57 16.09
N LYS A 306 -18.93 6.17 15.12
CA LYS A 306 -20.14 6.98 15.36
C LYS A 306 -21.37 6.15 15.01
N TYR A 307 -21.71 5.24 15.92
CA TYR A 307 -22.86 4.37 15.78
C TYR A 307 -24.16 5.07 16.21
N GLU A 308 -25.24 4.73 15.53
CA GLU A 308 -26.61 5.19 15.80
C GLU A 308 -27.32 4.20 16.74
N GLY A 309 -28.44 4.63 17.33
CA GLY A 309 -29.21 3.82 18.29
C GLY A 309 -29.05 4.27 19.75
N GLU A 310 -29.75 3.55 20.62
CA GLU A 310 -29.73 3.74 22.08
C GLU A 310 -28.51 3.05 22.70
N GLU A 311 -27.90 3.71 23.68
CA GLU A 311 -26.79 3.13 24.45
C GLU A 311 -27.30 2.00 25.35
N TYR A 312 -26.53 0.92 25.42
CA TYR A 312 -26.84 -0.23 26.25
C TYR A 312 -25.63 -0.61 27.11
N GLU A 313 -25.87 -0.82 28.40
CA GLU A 313 -24.89 -1.34 29.33
C GLU A 313 -25.28 -2.75 29.79
N THR A 314 -24.31 -3.65 29.80
CA THR A 314 -24.49 -5.00 30.36
C THR A 314 -24.30 -5.00 31.87
N GLU A 315 -24.67 -6.08 32.55
CA GLU A 315 -24.31 -6.30 33.96
C GLU A 315 -22.78 -6.50 34.19
N SER A 316 -21.99 -6.65 33.11
CA SER A 316 -20.54 -6.84 33.18
C SER A 316 -19.80 -5.51 33.08
N ASN A 317 -19.40 -4.95 34.22
CA ASN A 317 -18.55 -3.75 34.28
C ASN A 317 -17.24 -3.90 33.49
N ALA A 318 -16.68 -5.11 33.44
CA ALA A 318 -15.47 -5.39 32.68
C ALA A 318 -15.69 -5.24 31.17
N PHE A 319 -16.86 -5.64 30.68
CA PHE A 319 -17.25 -5.47 29.29
C PHE A 319 -17.52 -4.00 28.96
N ASN A 320 -18.35 -3.31 29.75
CA ASN A 320 -18.73 -1.91 29.51
C ASN A 320 -17.51 -0.96 29.56
N LYS A 321 -16.44 -1.32 30.29
CA LYS A 321 -15.18 -0.56 30.28
C LYS A 321 -14.47 -0.63 28.92
N LEU A 322 -14.52 -1.77 28.26
CA LEU A 322 -13.80 -2.02 27.01
C LEU A 322 -14.64 -1.67 25.77
N PHE A 323 -15.96 -1.80 25.86
CA PHE A 323 -16.87 -1.70 24.72
C PHE A 323 -17.98 -0.69 24.97
N ASP A 324 -18.26 0.12 23.96
CA ASP A 324 -19.46 0.95 23.92
C ASP A 324 -20.49 0.23 23.05
N THR A 325 -21.66 -0.10 23.62
CA THR A 325 -22.71 -0.83 22.90
C THR A 325 -23.86 0.09 22.54
N LYS A 326 -24.31 0.03 21.28
CA LYS A 326 -25.54 0.68 20.81
C LYS A 326 -26.41 -0.27 20.02
N SER A 327 -27.71 -0.13 20.15
CA SER A 327 -28.67 -0.90 19.36
C SER A 327 -29.93 -0.09 19.04
N ILE A 328 -30.76 -0.59 18.12
CA ILE A 328 -32.09 -0.03 17.86
C ILE A 328 -32.93 0.07 19.13
N ASP A 329 -32.83 -0.93 20.02
CA ASP A 329 -33.44 -0.90 21.35
C ASP A 329 -32.63 -1.72 22.38
N PRO A 330 -32.68 -1.36 23.68
CA PRO A 330 -31.95 -2.06 24.73
C PRO A 330 -32.32 -3.54 24.91
N ILE A 331 -33.56 -3.93 24.61
CA ILE A 331 -34.03 -5.31 24.79
C ILE A 331 -33.39 -6.21 23.74
N SER A 332 -33.33 -5.75 22.49
CA SER A 332 -32.62 -6.43 21.41
C SER A 332 -31.13 -6.63 21.75
N ALA A 333 -30.47 -5.60 22.28
CA ALA A 333 -29.09 -5.72 22.74
C ALA A 333 -28.92 -6.76 23.86
N ALA A 334 -29.83 -6.77 24.85
CA ALA A 334 -29.81 -7.73 25.95
C ALA A 334 -30.02 -9.18 25.47
N LEU A 335 -30.90 -9.40 24.50
CA LEU A 335 -31.17 -10.72 23.92
C LEU A 335 -29.95 -11.28 23.16
N PHE A 336 -29.19 -10.42 22.48
CA PHE A 336 -27.95 -10.78 21.82
C PHE A 336 -26.80 -11.01 22.80
N LEU A 337 -26.62 -10.09 23.77
CA LEU A 337 -25.52 -10.08 24.74
C LEU A 337 -25.75 -11.04 25.92
N LYS A 338 -26.08 -12.30 25.59
CA LYS A 338 -26.13 -13.40 26.57
C LYS A 338 -24.75 -13.56 27.24
N PRO A 339 -24.67 -14.09 28.48
CA PRO A 339 -23.40 -14.27 29.18
C PRO A 339 -22.33 -15.02 28.38
N ALA A 340 -22.72 -16.00 27.57
CA ALA A 340 -21.81 -16.74 26.68
C ALA A 340 -21.22 -15.86 25.56
N VAL A 341 -22.03 -14.97 24.97
CA VAL A 341 -21.60 -14.02 23.93
C VAL A 341 -20.64 -13.00 24.54
N ILE A 342 -20.98 -12.43 25.70
CA ILE A 342 -20.08 -11.52 26.45
C ILE A 342 -18.74 -12.19 26.72
N ALA A 343 -18.76 -13.43 27.24
CA ALA A 343 -17.53 -14.18 27.53
C ALA A 343 -16.68 -14.41 26.26
N SER A 344 -17.33 -14.73 25.13
CA SER A 344 -16.65 -14.91 23.83
C SER A 344 -16.01 -13.61 23.34
N ILE A 345 -16.73 -12.48 23.38
CA ILE A 345 -16.20 -11.17 22.98
C ILE A 345 -15.00 -10.79 23.86
N MET A 346 -15.10 -10.98 25.18
CA MET A 346 -14.00 -10.71 26.12
C MET A 346 -12.79 -11.61 25.88
N GLN A 347 -12.98 -12.84 25.41
CA GLN A 347 -11.87 -13.72 25.02
C GLN A 347 -11.25 -13.30 23.69
N PHE A 348 -12.06 -12.81 22.74
CA PHE A 348 -11.61 -12.30 21.46
C PHE A 348 -10.78 -11.02 21.63
N GLU A 349 -11.19 -10.10 22.51
CA GLU A 349 -10.46 -8.87 22.88
C GLU A 349 -9.03 -9.14 23.35
N LYS A 350 -8.84 -10.16 24.19
CA LYS A 350 -7.49 -10.57 24.66
C LYS A 350 -6.55 -10.98 23.53
N LYS A 351 -7.08 -11.35 22.36
CA LYS A 351 -6.32 -11.84 21.20
C LYS A 351 -6.26 -10.84 20.05
N CYS A 352 -7.18 -9.87 20.03
CA CYS A 352 -7.36 -8.92 18.95
C CYS A 352 -7.56 -7.52 19.53
N ILE A 353 -6.66 -6.60 19.21
CA ILE A 353 -6.67 -5.22 19.73
C ILE A 353 -7.91 -4.47 19.22
N SER A 354 -8.68 -3.94 20.17
CA SER A 354 -9.85 -3.08 19.92
C SER A 354 -10.83 -3.69 18.91
N PRO A 355 -11.41 -4.86 19.20
CA PRO A 355 -12.34 -5.48 18.28
C PRO A 355 -13.63 -4.67 18.22
N THR A 356 -14.25 -4.62 17.05
CA THR A 356 -15.53 -3.95 16.84
C THR A 356 -16.44 -4.91 16.11
N ILE A 357 -17.70 -4.99 16.55
CA ILE A 357 -18.72 -5.84 15.97
C ILE A 357 -19.88 -4.93 15.58
N GLU A 358 -20.23 -4.90 14.30
CA GLU A 358 -21.33 -4.12 13.78
C GLU A 358 -22.26 -5.01 12.98
N VAL A 359 -23.53 -5.06 13.34
CA VAL A 359 -24.60 -5.73 12.60
C VAL A 359 -25.47 -4.66 11.97
N ASN A 360 -25.57 -4.67 10.65
CA ASN A 360 -26.35 -3.68 9.93
C ASN A 360 -27.85 -4.04 9.87
N ARG A 361 -28.66 -3.15 9.30
CA ARG A 361 -30.12 -3.35 9.13
C ARG A 361 -30.48 -4.51 8.19
N HIS A 362 -29.54 -4.99 7.38
CA HIS A 362 -29.74 -6.07 6.42
C HIS A 362 -29.34 -7.43 6.99
N GLY A 363 -29.00 -7.52 8.28
CA GLY A 363 -28.57 -8.77 8.90
C GLY A 363 -27.21 -9.23 8.37
N ARG A 364 -26.29 -8.31 8.09
CA ARG A 364 -24.88 -8.61 7.83
C ARG A 364 -24.03 -8.12 9.00
N ILE A 365 -23.04 -8.91 9.39
CA ILE A 365 -22.11 -8.56 10.47
C ILE A 365 -20.74 -8.21 9.91
N CYS A 366 -20.16 -7.14 10.43
CA CYS A 366 -18.77 -6.75 10.26
C CYS A 366 -18.06 -6.96 11.60
N ILE A 367 -17.02 -7.80 11.61
CA ILE A 367 -16.15 -8.02 12.77
C ILE A 367 -14.77 -7.52 12.39
N SER A 368 -14.30 -6.46 13.05
CA SER A 368 -13.03 -5.82 12.73
C SER A 368 -12.15 -5.66 13.96
N SER A 369 -10.85 -5.44 13.74
CA SER A 369 -9.89 -5.12 14.80
C SER A 369 -8.69 -4.37 14.24
N SER A 370 -7.86 -3.81 15.12
CA SER A 370 -6.58 -3.22 14.73
C SER A 370 -5.48 -4.26 14.52
N SER A 371 -5.81 -5.56 14.61
CA SER A 371 -4.85 -6.67 14.52
C SER A 371 -4.78 -7.22 13.11
N LYS A 372 -3.62 -7.10 12.45
CA LYS A 372 -3.42 -7.66 11.10
C LYS A 372 -3.73 -9.16 11.06
N LEU A 373 -4.56 -9.57 10.11
CA LEU A 373 -5.00 -10.96 9.97
C LEU A 373 -4.04 -11.83 9.16
N ILE A 374 -3.41 -11.28 8.11
CA ILE A 374 -2.37 -11.97 7.32
C ILE A 374 -1.01 -11.38 7.69
N VAL A 375 -0.20 -12.12 8.45
CA VAL A 375 1.12 -11.66 8.97
C VAL A 375 2.29 -12.48 8.47
N GLU A 376 1.97 -13.62 7.87
CA GLU A 376 2.89 -14.58 7.30
C GLU A 376 3.71 -13.90 6.19
N LYS A 377 4.99 -14.24 6.12
CA LYS A 377 5.94 -13.69 5.15
C LYS A 377 6.80 -14.81 4.59
N PRO A 378 7.21 -14.72 3.32
CA PRO A 378 8.10 -15.71 2.73
C PRO A 378 9.47 -15.68 3.42
N LYS A 379 10.03 -16.87 3.67
CA LYS A 379 11.41 -17.04 4.18
C LYS A 379 12.42 -17.16 3.04
N GLN A 380 11.98 -17.66 1.89
CA GLN A 380 12.74 -17.81 0.66
C GLN A 380 12.22 -16.85 -0.42
N SER A 381 12.90 -16.80 -1.56
CA SER A 381 12.48 -15.95 -2.68
C SER A 381 12.96 -16.53 -4.01
N LEU A 382 12.50 -15.96 -5.11
CA LEU A 382 12.95 -16.26 -6.47
C LEU A 382 14.44 -16.01 -6.72
N LEU A 383 15.21 -15.47 -5.75
CA LEU A 383 16.68 -15.52 -5.80
C LEU A 383 17.22 -16.95 -5.71
N ASN A 384 16.49 -17.84 -5.03
CA ASN A 384 16.75 -19.28 -5.01
C ASN A 384 15.43 -20.02 -5.31
N PRO A 385 15.06 -20.16 -6.60
CA PRO A 385 13.78 -20.74 -7.00
C PRO A 385 13.53 -22.13 -6.42
N ALA A 386 14.57 -22.98 -6.32
CA ALA A 386 14.44 -24.35 -5.81
C ALA A 386 14.05 -24.40 -4.32
N THR A 387 14.57 -23.51 -3.47
CA THR A 387 14.17 -23.44 -2.05
C THR A 387 12.83 -22.76 -1.88
N PHE A 388 12.53 -21.75 -2.70
CA PHE A 388 11.24 -21.07 -2.71
C PHE A 388 10.10 -22.00 -3.16
N TYR A 389 10.33 -22.82 -4.20
CA TYR A 389 9.41 -23.86 -4.63
C TYR A 389 9.04 -24.80 -3.47
N LYS A 390 10.03 -25.25 -2.69
CA LYS A 390 9.80 -26.14 -1.53
C LYS A 390 9.08 -25.44 -0.37
N GLU A 391 9.13 -24.11 -0.31
CA GLU A 391 8.36 -23.35 0.67
C GLU A 391 6.91 -23.23 0.22
N ILE A 392 6.67 -22.80 -1.02
CA ILE A 392 5.33 -22.64 -1.62
C ILE A 392 4.60 -23.97 -1.78
N ALA A 393 5.31 -25.08 -1.98
CA ALA A 393 4.67 -26.41 -2.00
C ALA A 393 4.19 -26.90 -0.62
N LYS A 394 4.38 -26.11 0.44
CA LYS A 394 3.88 -26.42 1.79
C LYS A 394 2.68 -25.52 2.07
N ASN A 395 1.69 -26.10 2.73
CA ASN A 395 0.52 -25.35 3.17
C ASN A 395 0.89 -24.29 4.24
N THR A 396 0.57 -23.04 3.96
CA THR A 396 0.66 -21.88 4.84
C THR A 396 -0.67 -21.65 5.54
N GLU A 397 -0.74 -21.96 6.84
CA GLU A 397 -1.94 -21.73 7.63
C GLU A 397 -2.08 -20.25 8.08
N LEU A 398 -3.22 -19.61 7.78
CA LEU A 398 -3.56 -18.27 8.25
C LEU A 398 -4.23 -18.32 9.65
N VAL A 399 -3.41 -18.52 10.69
CA VAL A 399 -3.88 -18.77 12.06
C VAL A 399 -4.81 -17.67 12.60
N ARG A 400 -4.57 -16.40 12.26
CA ARG A 400 -5.40 -15.28 12.74
C ARG A 400 -6.72 -15.17 11.99
N VAL A 401 -6.76 -15.56 10.71
CA VAL A 401 -8.01 -15.67 9.94
C VAL A 401 -8.88 -16.78 10.53
N LYS A 402 -8.32 -17.97 10.76
CA LYS A 402 -9.05 -19.07 11.43
C LYS A 402 -9.60 -18.68 12.81
N ARG A 403 -8.88 -17.83 13.54
CA ARG A 403 -9.32 -17.33 14.84
C ARG A 403 -10.53 -16.41 14.76
N ILE A 404 -10.54 -15.45 13.84
CA ILE A 404 -11.70 -14.55 13.70
C ILE A 404 -12.91 -15.30 13.14
N LEU A 405 -12.70 -16.30 12.26
CA LEU A 405 -13.74 -17.21 11.81
C LEU A 405 -14.30 -18.05 12.96
N GLY A 406 -13.45 -18.63 13.81
CA GLY A 406 -13.90 -19.36 15.00
C GLY A 406 -14.73 -18.49 15.94
N PHE A 407 -14.34 -17.21 16.10
CA PHE A 407 -15.13 -16.25 16.87
C PHE A 407 -16.49 -15.95 16.21
N ALA A 408 -16.54 -15.75 14.89
CA ALA A 408 -17.81 -15.58 14.17
C ALA A 408 -18.72 -16.80 14.30
N THR A 409 -18.15 -18.00 14.19
CA THR A 409 -18.84 -19.27 14.40
C THR A 409 -19.43 -19.37 15.81
N ASP A 410 -18.69 -18.96 16.85
CA ASP A 410 -19.21 -18.90 18.21
C ASP A 410 -20.40 -17.93 18.31
N LEU A 411 -20.34 -16.76 17.66
CA LEU A 411 -21.46 -15.81 17.63
C LEU A 411 -22.70 -16.41 16.95
N VAL A 412 -22.52 -17.11 15.83
CA VAL A 412 -23.61 -17.83 15.15
C VAL A 412 -24.19 -18.87 16.09
N ARG A 413 -23.37 -19.74 16.67
CA ARG A 413 -23.81 -20.83 17.56
C ARG A 413 -24.59 -20.35 18.79
N TYR A 414 -24.19 -19.23 19.40
CA TYR A 414 -24.89 -18.70 20.59
C TYR A 414 -26.21 -17.99 20.26
N ASN A 415 -26.42 -17.63 19.00
CA ASN A 415 -27.60 -16.89 18.53
C ASN A 415 -28.53 -17.72 17.62
N ASP A 416 -28.04 -18.82 17.06
CA ASP A 416 -28.85 -19.80 16.33
C ASP A 416 -29.74 -20.58 17.31
N ASN A 417 -30.88 -19.98 17.63
CA ASN A 417 -31.91 -20.61 18.44
C ASN A 417 -32.65 -21.65 17.57
N ASN A 418 -32.08 -22.84 17.37
CA ASN A 418 -32.79 -24.02 16.87
C ASN A 418 -33.87 -24.56 17.86
N PHE A 419 -34.46 -23.67 18.68
CA PHE A 419 -35.59 -23.93 19.58
C PHE A 419 -36.90 -23.32 19.06
N LYS A 420 -37.13 -23.33 17.73
CA LYS A 420 -38.52 -23.41 17.26
C LYS A 420 -38.97 -24.85 17.50
N SER A 421 -39.50 -25.10 18.70
CA SER A 421 -40.35 -26.26 18.91
C SER A 421 -41.53 -26.11 17.95
N ASP A 422 -41.66 -27.07 17.04
CA ASP A 422 -42.93 -27.31 16.36
C ASP A 422 -43.99 -27.45 17.45
N SER A 423 -44.84 -26.43 17.56
CA SER A 423 -46.02 -26.41 18.42
C SER A 423 -47.27 -26.39 17.57
#